data_AF-A0A1M3QQL5-F1
#
_entry.id   AF-A0A1M3QQL5-F1
#
_cell.length_a   1.000
_cell.length_b   1.000
_cell.length_c   1.000
_cell.angle_alpha   90.00
_cell.angle_beta   90.00
_cell.angle_gamma   90.00
#
_symmetry.space_group_name_H-M   'P 1'
#
loop_
_entity.id
_entity.type
_entity.pdbx_description
1 polymer ?
#
loop_
_entity_poly.entity_id
_entity_poly.type
_entity_poly.pdbx_seq_one_letter_code
_entity_poly.pdbx_strand_id
1 'polypeptide(L)'
;MNSDLFNILSQSKDIDQQKLLDYLQDKLSPEERHEIEKLLVDADFESDATEGLSSVKDKQQLPVVMNELNKQLVQKLSKRRKKSILKKPLPNILIPAVATIIILLLIMMFYLLLRKYL
;
A
#
# COMPACT_ATOMS: atom_id res chain seq x y z
N MET A 1 -6.32 -10.72 5.26
CA MET A 1 -5.58 -9.85 4.33
C MET A 1 -6.35 -9.88 3.02
N ASN A 2 -6.75 -8.73 2.47
CA ASN A 2 -7.65 -8.65 1.31
C ASN A 2 -6.88 -8.86 0.00
N SER A 3 -6.64 -10.13 -0.35
CA SER A 3 -6.07 -10.56 -1.63
C SER A 3 -6.90 -10.11 -2.83
N ASP A 4 -8.22 -9.99 -2.66
CA ASP A 4 -9.14 -9.67 -3.74
C ASP A 4 -8.98 -8.23 -4.24
N LEU A 5 -8.62 -7.29 -3.35
CA LEU A 5 -8.33 -5.90 -3.73
C LEU A 5 -7.05 -5.78 -4.57
N PHE A 6 -6.05 -6.61 -4.31
CA PHE A 6 -4.82 -6.64 -5.10
C PHE A 6 -5.09 -7.18 -6.51
N ASN A 7 -5.94 -8.21 -6.64
CA ASN A 7 -6.29 -8.78 -7.94
C ASN A 7 -7.01 -7.77 -8.84
N ILE A 8 -7.92 -6.95 -8.31
CA ILE A 8 -8.62 -5.91 -9.08
C ILE A 8 -7.65 -4.83 -9.60
N LEU A 9 -6.65 -4.45 -8.79
CA LEU A 9 -5.62 -3.48 -9.21
C LEU A 9 -4.57 -4.08 -10.15
N SER A 10 -4.44 -5.40 -10.21
CA SER A 10 -3.44 -6.08 -11.04
C SER A 10 -3.96 -6.42 -12.44
N GLN A 11 -5.24 -6.15 -12.70
CA GLN A 11 -5.93 -6.55 -13.92
C GLN A 11 -6.20 -5.36 -14.87
N SER A 12 -5.84 -4.13 -14.46
CA SER A 12 -5.75 -2.99 -15.37
C SER A 12 -4.64 -3.27 -16.38
N LYS A 13 -4.96 -3.21 -17.67
CA LYS A 13 -3.93 -3.21 -18.71
C LYS A 13 -3.11 -1.95 -18.49
N ASP A 14 -1.86 -2.09 -18.09
CA ASP A 14 -0.97 -0.98 -17.75
C ASP A 14 -0.71 -0.09 -18.98
N ILE A 15 -1.62 0.85 -19.24
CA ILE A 15 -1.33 2.00 -20.11
C ILE A 15 -0.48 2.96 -19.27
N ASP A 16 0.69 3.31 -19.79
CA ASP A 16 1.59 4.25 -19.12
C ASP A 16 0.89 5.59 -18.87
N GLN A 17 0.78 5.95 -17.58
CA GLN A 17 0.13 7.18 -17.12
C GLN A 17 0.79 8.43 -17.72
N GLN A 18 2.10 8.41 -17.99
CA GLN A 18 2.79 9.55 -18.62
C GLN A 18 2.32 9.73 -20.06
N LYS A 19 2.20 8.64 -20.82
CA LYS A 19 1.70 8.69 -22.21
C LYS A 19 0.23 9.14 -22.26
N LEU A 20 -0.60 8.75 -21.31
CA LEU A 20 -1.99 9.25 -21.22
C LEU A 20 -2.05 10.75 -20.94
N LEU A 21 -1.17 11.27 -20.09
CA LEU A 21 -1.08 12.71 -19.86
C LEU A 21 -0.63 13.46 -21.11
N ASP A 22 0.36 12.94 -21.83
CA ASP A 22 0.82 13.53 -23.09
C ASP A 22 -0.26 13.46 -24.18
N TYR A 23 -1.04 12.38 -24.24
CA TYR A 23 -2.22 12.24 -25.10
C TYR A 23 -3.27 13.32 -24.79
N LEU A 24 -3.58 13.54 -23.52
CA LEU A 24 -4.53 14.57 -23.07
C LEU A 24 -4.02 15.98 -23.40
N GLN A 25 -2.71 16.22 -23.31
CA GLN A 25 -2.07 17.51 -23.56
C GLN A 25 -1.75 17.79 -25.04
N ASP A 26 -2.20 16.94 -25.97
CA ASP A 26 -1.94 17.08 -27.41
C ASP A 26 -0.44 17.08 -27.78
N LYS A 27 0.39 16.36 -27.00
CA LYS A 27 1.86 16.31 -27.18
C LYS A 27 2.39 15.12 -27.99
N LEU A 28 1.54 14.12 -28.25
CA LEU A 28 1.90 12.89 -28.98
C LEU A 28 1.81 13.09 -30.50
N SER A 29 2.63 12.33 -31.24
CA SER A 29 2.50 12.28 -32.71
C SER A 29 1.18 11.62 -33.13
N PRO A 30 0.69 11.85 -34.36
CA PRO A 30 -0.51 11.19 -34.86
C PRO A 30 -0.46 9.65 -34.78
N GLU A 31 0.70 9.05 -35.05
CA GLU A 31 0.90 7.61 -34.93
C GLU A 31 0.79 7.15 -33.47
N GLU A 32 1.42 7.86 -32.53
CA GLU A 32 1.37 7.54 -31.11
C GLU A 32 -0.03 7.70 -30.51
N ARG A 33 -0.79 8.72 -30.96
CA ARG A 33 -2.19 8.90 -30.54
C ARG A 33 -3.06 7.74 -30.97
N HIS A 34 -2.90 7.26 -32.20
CA HIS A 34 -3.68 6.14 -32.70
C HIS A 34 -3.42 4.84 -31.92
N GLU A 35 -2.16 4.58 -31.56
CA GLU A 35 -1.82 3.43 -30.70
C GLU A 35 -2.46 3.55 -29.31
N ILE A 36 -2.48 4.74 -28.71
CA ILE A 36 -3.17 4.98 -27.43
C ILE A 36 -4.69 4.79 -27.56
N GLU A 37 -5.31 5.29 -28.61
CA GLU A 37 -6.74 5.11 -28.86
C GLU A 37 -7.12 3.63 -28.98
N LYS A 38 -6.30 2.84 -29.69
CA LYS A 38 -6.47 1.39 -29.79
C LYS A 38 -6.37 0.70 -28.42
N LEU A 39 -5.43 1.12 -27.58
CA LEU A 39 -5.29 0.59 -26.22
C LEU A 39 -6.48 0.97 -25.33
N LEU A 40 -7.02 2.19 -25.47
CA LEU A 40 -8.18 2.66 -24.72
C LEU A 40 -9.47 1.94 -25.10
N VAL A 41 -9.65 1.57 -26.38
CA VAL A 41 -10.80 0.75 -26.83
C VAL A 41 -10.85 -0.59 -26.12
N ASP A 42 -9.68 -1.17 -25.82
CA ASP A 42 -9.54 -2.47 -25.18
C ASP A 42 -9.55 -2.40 -23.64
N ALA A 43 -9.76 -1.21 -23.07
CA ALA A 43 -9.55 -0.85 -21.67
C ALA A 43 -10.69 0.07 -21.18
N ASP A 44 -11.86 -0.52 -20.88
CA ASP A 44 -13.09 0.21 -20.52
C ASP A 44 -12.90 1.21 -19.37
N PHE A 45 -12.11 0.85 -18.35
CA PHE A 45 -11.89 1.70 -17.18
C PHE A 45 -11.02 2.93 -17.52
N GLU A 46 -9.93 2.70 -18.24
CA GLU A 46 -9.00 3.72 -18.68
C GLU A 46 -9.68 4.66 -19.68
N SER A 47 -10.52 4.13 -20.58
CA SER A 47 -11.35 4.90 -21.50
C SER A 47 -12.25 5.89 -20.77
N ASP A 48 -13.10 5.41 -19.85
CA ASP A 48 -14.00 6.25 -19.05
C ASP A 48 -13.23 7.31 -18.22
N ALA A 49 -12.12 6.90 -17.61
CA ALA A 49 -11.25 7.82 -16.87
C ALA A 49 -10.63 8.90 -17.75
N THR A 50 -10.19 8.56 -18.97
CA THR A 50 -9.62 9.54 -19.92
C THR A 50 -10.68 10.50 -20.46
N GLU A 51 -11.91 10.05 -20.71
CA GLU A 51 -13.03 10.90 -21.09
C GLU A 51 -13.33 11.93 -19.99
N GLY A 52 -13.40 11.49 -18.74
CA GLY A 52 -13.58 12.38 -17.58
C GLY A 52 -12.46 13.41 -17.45
N LEU A 53 -11.19 13.00 -17.63
CA LEU A 53 -10.05 13.93 -17.60
C LEU A 53 -10.02 14.88 -18.80
N SER A 54 -10.47 14.44 -19.98
CA SER A 54 -10.52 15.26 -21.19
C SER A 54 -11.47 16.46 -21.05
N SER A 55 -12.48 16.33 -20.19
CA SER A 55 -13.45 17.38 -19.85
C SER A 55 -12.88 18.50 -18.97
N VAL A 56 -11.64 18.35 -18.48
CA VAL A 56 -10.95 19.37 -17.68
C VAL A 56 -10.47 20.51 -18.58
N LYS A 57 -10.92 21.74 -18.27
CA LYS A 57 -10.61 22.94 -19.06
C LYS A 57 -9.11 23.25 -19.16
N ASP A 58 -8.40 23.13 -18.05
CA ASP A 58 -6.96 23.42 -17.98
C ASP A 58 -6.16 22.13 -17.87
N LYS A 59 -5.86 21.55 -19.04
CA LYS A 59 -5.07 20.32 -19.15
C LYS A 59 -3.61 20.49 -18.74
N GLN A 60 -3.10 21.73 -18.67
CA GLN A 60 -1.73 22.00 -18.24
C GLN A 60 -1.57 21.89 -16.72
N GLN A 61 -2.66 22.09 -15.97
CA GLN A 61 -2.65 21.92 -14.52
C GLN A 61 -2.80 20.46 -14.07
N LEU A 62 -3.26 19.56 -14.93
CA LEU A 62 -3.47 18.14 -14.61
C LEU A 62 -2.26 17.47 -13.94
N PRO A 63 -1.00 17.63 -14.43
CA PRO A 63 0.16 17.02 -13.79
C PRO A 63 0.41 17.55 -12.37
N VAL A 64 0.15 18.84 -12.13
CA VAL A 64 0.33 19.48 -10.82
C VAL A 64 -0.71 18.94 -9.84
N VAL A 65 -1.97 18.90 -10.25
CA VAL A 65 -3.08 18.36 -9.43
C VAL A 65 -2.84 16.89 -9.10
N MET A 66 -2.40 16.09 -10.08
CA MET A 66 -2.07 14.67 -9.87
C MET A 66 -0.93 14.48 -8.88
N ASN A 67 0.15 15.25 -9.04
CA ASN A 67 1.29 15.20 -8.11
C ASN A 67 0.87 15.59 -6.69
N GLU A 68 0.04 16.62 -6.54
CA GLU A 68 -0.45 17.04 -5.24
C GLU A 68 -1.35 15.97 -4.61
N LEU A 69 -2.28 15.40 -5.37
CA LEU A 69 -3.18 14.35 -4.90
C LEU A 69 -2.39 13.11 -4.44
N ASN A 70 -1.42 12.67 -5.23
CA ASN A 70 -0.55 11.54 -4.88
C ASN A 70 0.22 11.83 -3.58
N LYS A 71 0.85 13.01 -3.50
CA LYS A 71 1.56 13.46 -2.30
C LYS A 71 0.66 13.45 -1.07
N GLN A 72 -0.56 13.97 -1.18
CA GLN A 72 -1.52 13.99 -0.08
C GLN A 72 -1.97 12.58 0.32
N LEU A 73 -2.20 11.68 -0.65
CA LEU A 73 -2.58 10.29 -0.40
C LEU A 73 -1.48 9.56 0.38
N VAL A 74 -0.24 9.59 -0.12
CA VAL A 74 0.94 9.00 0.55
C VAL A 74 1.11 9.59 1.95
N GLN A 75 0.92 10.91 2.11
CA GLN A 75 1.01 11.55 3.42
C GLN A 75 -0.09 11.07 4.38
N LYS A 76 -1.35 10.94 3.93
CA LYS A 76 -2.46 10.44 4.75
C LYS A 76 -2.24 8.98 5.16
N LEU A 77 -1.81 8.13 4.23
CA LEU A 77 -1.53 6.71 4.47
C LEU A 77 -0.36 6.52 5.45
N SER A 78 0.73 7.27 5.28
CA SER A 78 1.88 7.22 6.19
C SER A 78 1.53 7.74 7.59
N LYS A 79 0.75 8.82 7.72
CA LYS A 79 0.23 9.31 9.01
C LYS A 79 -0.64 8.27 9.70
N ARG A 80 -1.54 7.60 8.97
CA ARG A 80 -2.38 6.51 9.50
C ARG A 80 -1.55 5.32 9.95
N ARG A 81 -0.53 4.92 9.17
CA ARG A 81 0.41 3.84 9.53
C ARG A 81 1.19 4.20 10.80
N LYS A 82 1.73 5.42 10.90
CA LYS A 82 2.42 5.90 12.12
C LYS A 82 1.49 5.87 13.33
N LYS A 83 0.26 6.39 13.22
CA LYS A 83 -0.73 6.32 14.32
C LYS A 83 -1.07 4.87 14.73
N SER A 84 -1.09 3.92 13.80
CA SER A 84 -1.32 2.51 14.10
C SER A 84 -0.12 1.86 14.82
N ILE A 85 1.11 2.19 14.41
CA ILE A 85 2.33 1.67 15.04
C ILE A 85 2.50 2.22 16.46
N LEU A 86 2.27 3.53 16.66
CA LEU A 86 2.37 4.16 17.98
C LEU A 86 1.29 3.69 18.98
N LYS A 87 0.21 3.09 18.50
CA LYS A 87 -0.88 2.55 19.34
C LYS A 87 -0.70 1.08 19.71
N LYS A 88 0.37 0.42 19.25
CA LYS A 88 0.64 -0.95 19.70
C LYS A 88 1.02 -0.89 21.19
N PRO A 89 0.28 -1.55 22.09
CA PRO A 89 0.70 -1.65 23.47
C PRO A 89 2.08 -2.32 23.50
N LEU A 90 3.01 -1.73 24.24
CA LEU A 90 4.32 -2.34 24.49
C LEU A 90 4.08 -3.77 25.01
N PRO A 91 4.82 -4.77 24.51
CA PRO A 91 4.65 -6.14 24.98
C PRO A 91 4.89 -6.18 26.49
N ASN A 92 3.91 -6.71 27.23
CA ASN A 92 3.99 -6.78 28.69
C ASN A 92 5.04 -7.83 29.10
N ILE A 93 6.27 -7.39 29.34
CA ILE A 93 7.40 -8.23 29.73
C ILE A 93 7.27 -8.84 31.14
N LEU A 94 6.33 -8.36 31.96
CA LEU A 94 6.16 -8.83 33.34
C LEU A 94 5.66 -10.28 33.39
N ILE A 95 4.71 -10.64 32.52
CA ILE A 95 4.11 -11.98 32.48
C ILE A 95 5.17 -13.06 32.13
N PRO A 96 5.95 -12.94 31.03
CA PRO A 96 6.97 -13.95 30.73
C PRO A 96 8.09 -13.97 31.79
N ALA A 97 8.49 -12.83 32.35
CA ALA A 97 9.52 -12.78 33.39
C ALA A 97 9.12 -13.56 34.66
N VAL A 98 7.89 -13.38 35.14
CA VAL A 98 7.37 -14.12 36.30
C VAL A 98 7.29 -15.62 36.01
N ALA A 99 6.82 -16.01 34.82
CA ALA A 99 6.75 -17.41 34.42
C ALA A 99 8.14 -18.07 34.40
N THR A 100 9.15 -17.39 33.87
CA THR A 100 10.54 -17.91 33.85
C THR A 100 11.09 -18.12 35.26
N ILE A 101 10.84 -17.20 36.20
CA ILE A 101 11.28 -17.33 37.59
C ILE A 101 10.64 -18.56 38.26
N ILE A 102 9.34 -18.78 38.05
CA ILE A 102 8.62 -19.94 38.60
C ILE A 102 9.21 -21.25 38.07
N ILE A 103 9.50 -21.34 36.77
CA ILE A 103 10.10 -22.52 36.16
C ILE A 103 11.48 -22.80 36.76
N LEU A 104 12.31 -21.76 36.94
CA LEU A 104 13.65 -21.89 37.50
C LEU A 104 13.61 -22.38 38.95
N LEU A 105 12.67 -21.87 39.76
CA LEU A 105 12.43 -22.36 41.12
C LEU A 105 11.98 -23.83 41.14
N LEU A 106 11.14 -24.24 40.18
CA LEU A 106 10.68 -25.63 40.08
C LEU A 106 11.84 -26.59 39.78
N ILE A 107 12.72 -26.21 38.86
CA ILE A 107 13.93 -26.97 38.51
C ILE A 107 14.86 -27.05 39.72
N MET A 108 15.07 -25.93 40.42
CA MET A 108 15.90 -25.87 41.62
C MET A 108 15.35 -26.77 42.73
N MET A 109 14.04 -26.74 42.97
CA MET A 109 13.37 -27.60 43.95
C MET A 109 13.53 -29.08 43.60
N PHE A 110 13.33 -29.43 42.31
CA PHE A 110 13.49 -30.80 41.83
C PHE A 110 14.93 -31.30 42.00
N TYR A 111 15.92 -30.47 41.65
CA TYR A 111 17.33 -30.78 41.85
C TYR A 111 17.68 -31.03 43.33
N LEU A 112 17.17 -30.21 44.24
CA LEU A 112 17.37 -30.40 45.69
C LEU A 112 16.74 -31.70 46.20
N LEU A 113 15.57 -32.07 45.69
CA LEU A 113 14.93 -33.35 46.05
C LEU A 113 15.75 -34.53 45.56
N LEU A 114 16.22 -34.51 44.30
CA LEU A 114 17.09 -35.56 43.75
C LEU A 114 18.40 -35.69 44.54
N ARG A 115 19.05 -34.58 44.87
CA ARG A 115 20.29 -34.59 45.66
C ARG A 115 20.09 -35.10 47.09
N LYS A 116 18.90 -34.95 47.67
CA LYS A 116 18.58 -35.45 49.01
C LYS A 116 18.22 -36.95 49.00
N TYR A 117 17.70 -37.44 47.88
CA TYR A 117 17.20 -38.82 47.75
C TYR A 117 18.23 -39.80 47.17
N LEU A 118 19.27 -39.28 46.49
CA LEU A 118 20.43 -40.01 45.98
C LEU A 118 21.61 -39.89 46.96
#